data_AF-A0A6G9Q6E4-F1
#
_entry.id   AF-A0A6G9Q6E4-F1
#
_cell.length_a   1.000
_cell.length_b   1.000
_cell.length_c   1.000
_cell.angle_alpha   90.00
_cell.angle_beta   90.00
_cell.angle_gamma   90.00
#
_symmetry.space_group_name_H-M   'P 1'
#
loop_
_entity.id
_entity.type
_entity.pdbx_description
1 polymer ?
#
loop_
_entity_poly.entity_id
_entity_poly.type
_entity_poly.pdbx_seq_one_letter_code
_entity_poly.pdbx_strand_id
1 'polypeptide(L)' 'MELSLAESAKQFNVTPEVIADYITEGLVPSKTSLADGSTLNDRDMYWVDMVHCFIQNGSSIQEVKKLIERCDI' A
#
# COMPACT_ATOMS: atom_id res chain seq x y z
N MET A 1 0.12 13.34 -8.09
CA MET A 1 1.43 12.91 -8.60
C MET A 1 1.36 11.41 -8.88
N GLU A 2 2.12 10.90 -9.86
CA GLU A 2 2.22 9.46 -10.10
C GLU A 2 3.67 9.04 -9.91
N LEU A 3 3.92 8.08 -9.02
CA LEU A 3 5.25 7.56 -8.72
C LEU A 3 5.33 6.09 -9.11
N SER A 4 6.49 5.65 -9.60
CA SER A 4 6.77 4.23 -9.71
C SER A 4 6.80 3.57 -8.33
N LEU A 5 6.68 2.24 -8.32
CA LEU A 5 6.90 1.41 -7.14
C LEU A 5 8.25 1.70 -6.46
N ALA A 6 9.31 1.89 -7.26
CA ALA A 6 10.65 2.17 -6.76
C ALA A 6 10.77 3.56 -6.10
N GLU A 7 10.10 4.57 -6.66
CA GLU A 7 10.07 5.91 -6.07
C GLU A 7 9.23 5.96 -4.80
N SER A 8 8.07 5.29 -4.82
CA SER A 8 7.20 5.17 -3.64
C SER A 8 7.91 4.44 -2.50
N ALA A 9 8.63 3.35 -2.81
CA ALA A 9 9.41 2.60 -1.83
C ALA A 9 10.47 3.46 -1.13
N LYS A 10 11.18 4.31 -1.89
CA LYS A 10 12.13 5.28 -1.32
C LYS A 10 11.46 6.27 -0.38
N GLN A 11 10.24 6.73 -0.71
CA GLN A 11 9.51 7.68 0.12
C GLN A 11 9.13 7.11 1.49
N PHE A 12 8.73 5.83 1.53
CA PHE A 12 8.35 5.14 2.77
C PHE A 12 9.53 4.41 3.44
N ASN A 13 10.74 4.53 2.89
CA ASN A 13 11.94 3.81 3.35
C ASN A 13 11.72 2.29 3.46
N VAL A 14 11.03 1.71 2.46
CA VAL A 14 10.78 0.28 2.30
C VAL A 14 11.36 -0.22 0.98
N THR A 15 11.30 -1.53 0.75
CA THR A 15 11.60 -2.09 -0.57
C THR A 15 10.33 -2.11 -1.44
N PRO A 16 10.45 -2.06 -2.78
CA PRO A 16 9.29 -2.13 -3.67
C PRO A 16 8.42 -3.37 -3.45
N GLU A 17 9.04 -4.48 -3.07
CA GLU A 17 8.34 -5.74 -2.77
C GLU A 17 7.35 -5.59 -1.62
N VAL A 18 7.67 -4.80 -0.58
CA VAL A 18 6.76 -4.56 0.55
C VAL A 18 5.48 -3.84 0.10
N ILE A 19 5.62 -2.84 -0.78
CA ILE A 19 4.46 -2.13 -1.33
C ILE A 19 3.67 -3.05 -2.26
N ALA A 20 4.37 -3.90 -3.02
CA ALA A 20 3.71 -4.90 -3.86
C ALA A 20 2.90 -5.90 -3.04
N ASP A 21 3.44 -6.38 -1.93
CA ASP A 21 2.74 -7.27 -1.01
C ASP A 21 1.49 -6.61 -0.45
N TYR A 22 1.52 -5.33 -0.08
CA TYR A 22 0.32 -4.61 0.39
C TYR A 22 -0.78 -4.57 -0.66
N ILE A 23 -0.42 -4.37 -1.92
CA ILE A 23 -1.37 -4.36 -3.04
C ILE A 23 -1.93 -5.76 -3.30
N THR A 24 -1.06 -6.77 -3.36
CA THR A 24 -1.46 -8.18 -3.58
C THR A 24 -2.34 -8.71 -2.45
N GLU A 25 -2.08 -8.31 -1.21
CA GLU A 25 -2.90 -8.66 -0.05
C GLU A 25 -4.23 -7.90 0.02
N GLY A 26 -4.46 -6.95 -0.89
CA GLY A 26 -5.69 -6.14 -0.95
C GLY A 26 -5.75 -5.06 0.11
N LEU A 27 -4.60 -4.64 0.66
CA LEU A 27 -4.52 -3.56 1.66
C LEU A 27 -4.57 -2.17 1.01
N VAL A 28 -4.43 -2.09 -0.31
CA VAL A 28 -4.51 -0.85 -1.08
C VAL A 28 -5.74 -0.93 -1.99
N PRO A 29 -6.93 -0.61 -1.49
CA PRO A 29 -8.16 -0.85 -2.25
C PRO A 29 -8.30 0.03 -3.51
N SER A 30 -7.55 1.13 -3.60
CA SER A 30 -7.47 1.94 -4.83
C SER A 30 -6.63 1.30 -5.94
N LYS A 31 -5.81 0.30 -5.62
CA LYS A 31 -4.93 -0.42 -6.54
C LYS A 31 -5.02 -1.93 -6.28
N THR A 32 -5.88 -2.62 -7.04
CA THR A 32 -6.15 -4.06 -6.84
C THR A 32 -5.20 -4.98 -7.62
N SER A 33 -4.35 -4.44 -8.48
CA SER A 33 -3.39 -5.22 -9.26
C SER A 33 -2.17 -4.38 -9.63
N LEU A 34 -1.01 -5.04 -9.66
CA LEU A 34 0.24 -4.52 -10.16
C LEU A 34 0.56 -5.17 -11.51
N ALA A 35 0.52 -4.38 -12.56
CA ALA A 35 1.09 -4.71 -13.86
C ALA A 35 2.52 -4.16 -13.98
N ASP A 36 3.34 -4.72 -14.88
CA ASP A 36 4.66 -4.17 -15.19
C ASP A 36 4.55 -2.69 -15.59
N GLY A 37 5.37 -1.85 -14.98
CA GLY A 37 5.34 -0.40 -15.18
C GLY A 37 4.21 0.33 -14.45
N SER A 38 3.51 -0.30 -13.51
CA SER A 38 2.48 0.36 -12.70
C SER A 38 3.04 1.55 -11.92
N THR A 39 2.34 2.68 -12.04
CA THR A 39 2.49 3.85 -11.17
C THR A 39 1.44 3.84 -10.06
N LEU A 40 1.76 4.52 -8.97
CA LEU A 40 0.94 4.77 -7.79
C LEU A 40 0.57 6.24 -7.78
N ASN A 41 -0.72 6.53 -7.78
CA ASN A 41 -1.22 7.90 -7.66
C ASN A 41 -1.31 8.33 -6.18
N ASP A 42 -1.72 9.58 -5.93
CA ASP A 42 -1.81 10.12 -4.57
C ASP A 42 -2.75 9.32 -3.65
N ARG A 43 -3.82 8.73 -4.19
CA ARG A 43 -4.75 7.90 -3.42
C ARG A 43 -4.11 6.55 -3.06
N ASP A 44 -3.39 5.94 -3.99
CA ASP A 44 -2.65 4.70 -3.74
C ASP A 44 -1.58 4.91 -2.68
N MET A 45 -0.82 6.00 -2.80
CA MET A 45 0.22 6.37 -1.84
C MET A 45 -0.36 6.65 -0.45
N TYR A 46 -1.53 7.28 -0.35
CA TYR A 46 -2.21 7.47 0.93
C TYR A 46 -2.53 6.13 1.63
N TRP A 47 -3.06 5.16 0.89
CA TRP A 47 -3.34 3.83 1.45
C TRP A 47 -2.06 3.09 1.84
N VAL A 48 -1.02 3.13 1.00
CA VAL A 48 0.29 2.54 1.31
C VAL A 48 0.87 3.12 2.59
N ASP A 49 0.87 4.45 2.75
CA ASP A 49 1.36 5.14 3.94
C ASP A 49 0.58 4.69 5.20
N MET A 50 -0.74 4.72 5.13
CA MET A 50 -1.60 4.34 6.24
C MET A 50 -1.36 2.88 6.68
N VAL A 51 -1.36 1.95 5.73
CA VAL A 51 -1.10 0.52 5.98
C VAL A 51 0.30 0.33 6.57
N HIS A 52 1.29 1.01 6.00
CA HIS A 52 2.66 0.92 6.45
C HIS A 52 2.79 1.41 7.91
N CYS A 53 2.17 2.54 8.25
CA CYS A 53 2.13 3.05 9.61
C CYS A 53 1.50 2.05 10.59
N PHE A 54 0.38 1.40 10.25
CA PHE A 54 -0.22 0.39 11.14
C PHE A 54 0.72 -0.79 11.40
N ILE A 55 1.38 -1.29 10.35
CA ILE A 55 2.30 -2.43 10.44
C ILE A 55 3.55 -2.07 11.24
N GLN A 56 4.13 -0.88 11.01
CA GLN A 56 5.27 -0.39 11.80
C GLN A 56 4.94 -0.24 13.29
N ASN A 57 3.69 0.10 13.62
CA ASN A 57 3.22 0.22 15.01
C ASN A 57 2.83 -1.14 15.64
N GLY A 58 3.11 -2.26 14.98
CA GLY A 58 2.93 -3.60 15.51
C GLY A 58 1.58 -4.24 15.20
N SER A 59 0.75 -3.62 14.35
CA SER A 59 -0.47 -4.28 13.85
C SER A 59 -0.10 -5.36 12.84
N SER A 60 -0.80 -6.48 12.88
CA SER A 60 -0.66 -7.52 11.86
C SER A 60 -1.38 -7.13 10.56
N ILE A 61 -0.90 -7.66 9.43
CA ILE A 61 -1.55 -7.50 8.12
C ILE A 61 -3.04 -7.90 8.17
N GLN A 62 -3.39 -8.97 8.91
CA GLN A 62 -4.77 -9.43 9.04
C GLN A 62 -5.66 -8.44 9.79
N GLU A 63 -5.14 -7.77 10.83
CA GLU A 63 -5.89 -6.73 11.54
C GLU A 63 -6.12 -5.51 10.66
N VAL A 64 -5.10 -5.09 9.92
CA VAL A 64 -5.20 -3.99 8.96
C VAL A 64 -6.21 -4.32 7.86
N LYS A 65 -6.19 -5.55 7.33
CA LYS A 65 -7.16 -6.01 6.33
C LYS A 65 -8.61 -5.92 6.82
N LYS A 66 -8.89 -6.36 8.05
CA LYS A 66 -10.21 -6.24 8.68
C LYS A 66 -10.65 -4.78 8.89
N LEU A 67 -9.70 -3.87 9.10
CA LEU A 67 -10.00 -2.44 9.20
C LEU A 67 -10.38 -1.87 7.83
N ILE A 68 -9.64 -2.23 6.78
CA ILE A 68 -9.88 -1.76 5.40
C ILE A 68 -11.23 -2.25 4.87
N GLU A 69 -11.61 -3.50 5.16
CA GLU A 69 -12.93 -4.05 4.81
C GLU A 69 -14.11 -3.24 5.38
N ARG A 70 -13.87 -2.42 6.40
CA ARG A 70 -14.90 -1.56 7.02
C ARG A 70 -14.89 -0.13 6.49
N CYS A 71 -13.88 0.24 5.71
CA CYS A 71 -13.84 1.54 5.06
C CYS A 71 -14.83 1.57 3.90
N ASP A 72 -15.56 2.67 3.75
CA ASP A 72 -16.39 2.92 2.57
C ASP A 72 -15.48 3.54 1.50
N ILE A 73 -15.22 2.81 0.42
CA ILE A 73 -14.14 3.07 -0.56
C ILE A 73 -14.70 3.63 -1.86
#